data_AF-A0A4Q3BYI2-F1
#
_entry.id   AF-A0A4Q3BYI2-F1
#
_cell.length_a   1.000
_cell.length_b   1.000
_cell.length_c   1.000
_cell.angle_alpha   90.00
_cell.angle_beta   90.00
_cell.angle_gamma   90.00
#
_symmetry.space_group_name_H-M   'P 1'
#
loop_
_entity.id
_entity.type
_entity.pdbx_description
1 polymer ?
#
loop_
_entity_poly.entity_id
_entity_poly.type
_entity_poly.pdbx_seq_one_letter_code
_entity_poly.pdbx_strand_id
1 'polypeptide(L)'
;MFIGHWAPALAAAAASKREPRLGALFIAAQLVDWAFFGFLLTGTEHMRVVPGITAMNPMDLYDMPWTHSLAGSAAWAAGFGALVLLWRRDLGFALLASAVVMSHWLLDLLVHRPDLTLAGTPPRMGLGLWNHPWIEIPLELGLTFGALRFYL
;
A
#
# COMPACT_ATOMS: atom_id res chain seq x y z
N MET A 1 3.65 3.46 -3.93
CA MET A 1 3.15 3.57 -5.33
C MET A 1 1.94 4.51 -5.34
N PHE A 2 1.37 4.88 -6.48
CA PHE A 2 0.10 5.63 -6.52
C PHE A 2 -1.04 4.68 -6.92
N ILE A 3 -1.51 4.74 -8.16
CA ILE A 3 -2.56 3.86 -8.70
C ILE A 3 -2.14 2.37 -8.69
N GLY A 4 -0.84 2.09 -8.64
CA GLY A 4 -0.30 0.72 -8.58
C GLY A 4 -0.79 -0.10 -7.38
N HIS A 5 -1.17 0.55 -6.27
CA HIS A 5 -1.70 -0.16 -5.09
C HIS A 5 -3.04 -0.86 -5.34
N TRP A 6 -3.80 -0.44 -6.35
CA TRP A 6 -5.06 -1.09 -6.69
C TRP A 6 -4.86 -2.40 -7.47
N ALA A 7 -3.66 -2.64 -8.01
CA ALA A 7 -3.36 -3.85 -8.78
C ALA A 7 -3.51 -5.15 -7.96
N PRO A 8 -2.96 -5.27 -6.73
CA PRO A 8 -3.24 -6.39 -5.84
C PRO A 8 -4.72 -6.65 -5.59
N ALA A 9 -5.53 -5.61 -5.41
CA ALA A 9 -6.96 -5.76 -5.18
C ALA A 9 -7.69 -6.32 -6.40
N LEU A 10 -7.37 -5.83 -7.60
CA LEU A 10 -7.90 -6.33 -8.87
C LEU A 10 -7.49 -7.79 -9.11
N ALA A 11 -6.20 -8.11 -8.92
CA ALA A 11 -5.69 -9.46 -9.10
C ALA A 11 -6.29 -10.46 -8.09
N ALA A 12 -6.42 -10.06 -6.83
CA ALA A 12 -7.08 -10.84 -5.79
C ALA A 12 -8.55 -11.09 -6.13
N ALA A 13 -9.26 -10.07 -6.61
CA ALA A 13 -10.66 -10.21 -7.03
C ALA A 13 -10.79 -11.16 -8.23
N ALA A 14 -9.90 -11.05 -9.22
CA ALA A 14 -9.88 -11.94 -10.39
C ALA A 14 -9.64 -13.41 -10.00
N ALA A 15 -8.73 -13.65 -9.06
CA ALA A 15 -8.32 -15.00 -8.66
C ALA A 15 -9.34 -15.71 -7.75
N SER A 16 -10.23 -14.97 -7.08
CA SER A 16 -11.17 -15.56 -6.13
C SER A 16 -12.53 -15.88 -6.77
N LYS A 17 -12.96 -17.16 -6.71
CA LYS A 17 -14.22 -17.65 -7.30
C LYS A 17 -15.49 -17.33 -6.49
N ARG A 18 -15.33 -16.84 -5.25
CA ARG A 18 -16.44 -16.42 -4.37
C ARG A 18 -16.53 -14.91 -4.46
N GLU A 19 -17.71 -14.36 -4.73
CA GLU A 19 -17.97 -12.92 -4.94
C GLU A 19 -16.94 -12.02 -4.22
N PRO A 20 -15.84 -11.66 -4.89
CA PRO A 20 -14.91 -10.72 -4.31
C PRO A 20 -15.62 -9.39 -4.38
N ARG A 21 -15.99 -8.86 -3.23
CA ARG A 21 -16.48 -7.49 -3.17
C ARG A 21 -15.26 -6.62 -3.44
N LEU A 22 -15.08 -6.27 -4.71
CA LEU A 22 -14.00 -5.42 -5.21
C LEU A 22 -13.80 -4.23 -4.26
N GLY A 23 -14.90 -3.61 -3.81
CA GLY A 23 -14.92 -2.53 -2.83
C GLY A 23 -14.14 -2.78 -1.52
N ALA A 24 -14.23 -3.98 -0.93
CA ALA A 24 -13.49 -4.28 0.31
C ALA A 24 -11.99 -4.49 0.05
N LEU A 25 -11.61 -5.10 -1.08
CA LEU A 25 -10.20 -5.22 -1.48
C LEU A 25 -9.64 -3.86 -1.91
N PHE A 26 -10.49 -3.00 -2.44
CA PHE A 26 -10.22 -1.61 -2.81
C PHE A 26 -9.90 -0.77 -1.57
N ILE A 27 -10.69 -0.91 -0.50
CA ILE A 27 -10.37 -0.35 0.82
C ILE A 27 -9.05 -0.93 1.34
N ALA A 28 -8.85 -2.25 1.24
CA ALA A 28 -7.63 -2.91 1.73
C ALA A 28 -6.36 -2.34 1.07
N ALA A 29 -6.39 -2.15 -0.25
CA ALA A 29 -5.25 -1.65 -1.03
C ALA A 29 -4.79 -0.25 -0.59
N GLN A 30 -5.73 0.61 -0.20
CA GLN A 30 -5.48 2.01 0.12
C GLN A 30 -5.51 2.32 1.62
N LEU A 31 -5.78 1.31 2.46
CA LEU A 31 -6.00 1.49 3.90
C LEU A 31 -4.83 2.20 4.60
N VAL A 32 -3.60 1.79 4.27
CA VAL A 32 -2.38 2.32 4.88
C VAL A 32 -2.22 3.81 4.58
N ASP A 33 -2.44 4.22 3.34
CA ASP A 33 -2.41 5.63 2.95
C ASP A 33 -3.51 6.46 3.61
N TRP A 34 -4.74 5.95 3.68
CA TRP A 34 -5.82 6.66 4.37
C TRP A 34 -5.54 6.80 5.86
N ALA A 35 -4.98 5.78 6.49
CA ALA A 35 -4.52 5.84 7.87
C ALA A 35 -3.39 6.88 8.03
N PHE A 36 -2.43 6.93 7.11
CA PHE A 36 -1.33 7.88 7.12
C PHE A 36 -1.82 9.32 7.04
N PHE A 37 -2.73 9.64 6.11
CA PHE A 37 -3.31 10.99 6.07
C PHE A 37 -4.11 11.32 7.34
N GLY A 38 -4.80 10.34 7.94
CA GLY A 38 -5.42 10.51 9.26
C GLY A 38 -4.39 10.80 10.37
N PHE A 39 -3.25 10.13 10.36
CA PHE A 39 -2.18 10.33 11.33
C PHE A 39 -1.44 11.66 11.13
N LEU A 40 -1.31 12.12 9.88
CA LEU A 40 -0.81 13.45 9.56
C LEU A 40 -1.70 14.55 10.16
N LEU A 41 -3.03 14.41 10.07
CA LEU A 41 -3.98 15.36 10.64
C LEU A 41 -3.93 15.42 12.18
N THR A 42 -3.52 14.33 12.83
CA THR A 42 -3.41 14.26 14.30
C THR A 42 -2.00 14.57 14.82
N GLY A 43 -1.02 14.75 13.93
CA GLY A 43 0.39 14.92 14.30
C GLY A 43 1.04 13.65 14.85
N THR A 44 0.48 12.48 14.54
CA THR A 44 1.03 11.17 14.94
C THR A 44 2.17 10.73 14.00
N GLU A 45 2.04 11.06 12.72
CA GLU A 45 3.06 10.82 11.69
C GLU A 45 3.27 12.12 10.91
N HIS A 46 4.41 12.24 10.24
CA HIS A 46 4.86 13.52 9.73
C HIS A 46 5.38 13.45 8.29
N MET A 47 5.03 14.50 7.55
CA MET A 47 5.53 14.76 6.21
C MET A 47 5.82 16.24 6.04
N ARG A 48 6.71 16.57 5.10
CA ARG A 48 6.85 17.93 4.57
C ARG A 48 6.92 17.89 3.06
N VAL A 49 6.57 18.99 2.41
CA VAL A 49 6.68 19.12 0.96
C VAL A 49 8.05 19.72 0.62
N VAL A 50 8.86 18.98 -0.11
CA VAL A 50 10.19 19.39 -0.57
C VAL A 50 10.25 19.19 -2.09
N PRO A 51 10.01 20.26 -2.88
CA PRO A 51 10.09 20.17 -4.34
C PRO A 51 11.43 19.58 -4.81
N GLY A 52 11.38 18.60 -5.71
CA GLY A 52 12.57 17.94 -6.24
C GLY A 52 13.23 16.91 -5.33
N ILE A 53 12.63 16.56 -4.19
CA ILE A 53 13.17 15.51 -3.29
C ILE A 53 13.20 14.12 -3.95
N THR A 54 12.26 13.88 -4.87
CA THR A 54 12.33 12.87 -5.92
C THR A 54 11.84 13.49 -7.22
N ALA A 55 12.00 12.79 -8.35
CA ALA A 55 11.56 13.30 -9.65
C ALA A 55 10.02 13.30 -9.81
N MET A 56 9.32 12.37 -9.15
CA MET A 56 7.87 12.20 -9.28
C MET A 56 7.05 12.64 -8.07
N ASN A 57 7.62 12.59 -6.88
CA ASN A 57 6.91 12.81 -5.62
C ASN A 57 7.63 13.86 -4.75
N PRO A 58 7.01 15.04 -4.48
CA PRO A 58 7.60 16.07 -3.63
C PRO A 58 7.41 15.82 -2.13
N MET A 59 6.80 14.70 -1.71
CA MET A 59 6.56 14.39 -0.30
C MET A 59 7.82 13.80 0.35
N ASP A 60 8.31 14.47 1.38
CA ASP A 60 9.33 13.94 2.30
C ASP A 60 8.64 13.26 3.48
N LEU A 61 8.52 11.94 3.40
CA LEU A 61 7.83 11.08 4.35
C LEU A 61 8.79 10.67 5.49
N TYR A 62 9.25 11.64 6.27
CA TYR A 62 10.41 11.46 7.14
C TYR A 62 10.14 10.70 8.45
N ASP A 63 8.87 10.53 8.84
CA ASP A 63 8.44 9.87 10.07
C ASP A 63 7.05 9.22 9.90
N MET A 64 7.04 7.91 9.63
CA MET A 64 5.82 7.10 9.38
C MET A 64 5.91 5.69 10.01
N PRO A 65 6.15 5.58 11.33
CA PRO A 65 6.40 4.30 11.98
C PRO A 65 5.18 3.38 12.11
N TRP A 66 3.96 3.90 12.06
CA TRP A 66 2.74 3.15 12.33
C TRP A 66 2.01 2.69 11.08
N THR A 67 2.17 3.41 9.97
CA THR A 67 1.49 3.09 8.70
C THR A 67 2.44 2.41 7.72
N HIS A 68 3.64 2.95 7.54
CA HIS A 68 4.58 2.56 6.48
C HIS A 68 5.87 1.89 7.00
N SER A 69 5.92 1.49 8.27
CA SER A 69 6.86 0.45 8.68
C SER A 69 6.32 -0.94 8.34
N LEU A 70 7.19 -1.91 8.05
CA LEU A 70 6.75 -3.29 7.75
C LEU A 70 5.88 -3.86 8.88
N ALA A 71 6.27 -3.60 10.14
CA ALA A 71 5.51 -4.02 11.32
C ALA A 71 4.18 -3.27 11.45
N GLY A 72 4.15 -1.96 11.17
CA GLY A 72 2.93 -1.15 11.16
C GLY A 72 1.94 -1.61 10.09
N SER A 73 2.41 -1.77 8.85
CA SER A 73 1.62 -2.30 7.74
C SER A 73 1.10 -3.72 8.04
N ALA A 74 1.91 -4.58 8.68
CA ALA A 74 1.47 -5.89 9.13
C ALA A 74 0.38 -5.82 10.21
N ALA A 75 0.47 -4.86 11.15
CA ALA A 75 -0.58 -4.63 12.15
C ALA A 75 -1.89 -4.16 11.50
N TRP A 76 -1.83 -3.25 10.52
CA TRP A 76 -3.00 -2.86 9.72
C TRP A 76 -3.59 -4.02 8.92
N ALA A 77 -2.74 -4.86 8.32
CA ALA A 77 -3.17 -6.05 7.59
C ALA A 77 -3.88 -7.07 8.50
N ALA A 78 -3.35 -7.29 9.71
CA ALA A 78 -3.96 -8.16 10.71
C ALA A 78 -5.29 -7.58 11.21
N GLY A 79 -5.32 -6.28 11.53
CA GLY A 79 -6.53 -5.59 12.00
C GLY A 79 -7.66 -5.60 10.97
N PHE A 80 -7.34 -5.29 9.70
CA PHE A 80 -8.32 -5.33 8.61
C PHE A 80 -8.81 -6.75 8.33
N GLY A 81 -7.91 -7.74 8.32
CA GLY A 81 -8.27 -9.16 8.20
C GLY A 81 -9.21 -9.61 9.31
N ALA A 82 -8.92 -9.25 10.56
CA ALA A 82 -9.79 -9.55 11.70
C ALA A 82 -11.17 -8.91 11.54
N LEU A 83 -11.24 -7.65 11.10
CA LEU A 83 -12.51 -6.98 10.82
C LEU A 83 -13.31 -7.71 9.72
N VAL A 84 -12.65 -8.07 8.62
CA VAL A 84 -13.27 -8.81 7.52
C VAL A 84 -13.75 -10.19 7.99
N LEU A 85 -12.95 -10.89 8.81
CA LEU A 85 -13.31 -12.18 9.38
C LEU A 85 -14.55 -12.06 10.29
N LEU A 86 -14.60 -11.06 11.16
CA LEU A 86 -15.75 -10.85 12.05
C LEU A 86 -17.03 -10.52 11.28
N TRP A 87 -16.90 -9.71 10.22
CA TRP A 87 -18.01 -9.29 9.38
C TRP A 87 -18.54 -10.41 8.49
N ARG A 88 -17.66 -11.16 7.82
CA ARG A 88 -18.05 -12.13 6.77
C ARG A 88 -17.99 -13.57 7.21
N ARG A 89 -17.30 -13.88 8.32
CA ARG A 89 -17.04 -15.25 8.79
C ARG A 89 -16.42 -16.15 7.71
N ASP A 90 -15.65 -15.54 6.80
CA ASP A 90 -14.91 -16.24 5.74
C ASP A 90 -13.41 -16.00 5.95
N LEU A 91 -12.71 -17.03 6.43
CA LEU A 91 -11.27 -16.99 6.66
C LEU A 91 -10.47 -16.79 5.38
N GLY A 92 -10.91 -17.38 4.26
CA GLY A 92 -10.22 -17.25 2.98
C GLY A 92 -10.25 -15.81 2.49
N PHE A 93 -11.42 -15.16 2.55
CA PHE A 93 -11.54 -13.75 2.18
C PHE A 93 -10.81 -12.82 3.13
N ALA A 94 -10.82 -13.11 4.44
CA ALA A 94 -10.06 -12.33 5.43
C ALA A 94 -8.55 -12.38 5.17
N LEU A 95 -8.00 -13.57 4.91
CA LEU A 95 -6.58 -13.74 4.58
C LEU A 95 -6.22 -13.05 3.26
N LEU A 96 -7.09 -13.12 2.25
CA LEU A 96 -6.90 -12.43 0.99
C LEU A 96 -6.87 -10.91 1.17
N ALA A 97 -7.81 -10.36 1.95
CA ALA A 97 -7.86 -8.94 2.28
C ALA A 97 -6.60 -8.50 3.06
N SER A 98 -6.15 -9.26 4.05
CA SER A 98 -4.88 -9.00 4.75
C SER A 98 -3.69 -9.00 3.80
N ALA A 99 -3.61 -9.95 2.88
CA ALA A 99 -2.53 -10.01 1.90
C ALA A 99 -2.52 -8.77 1.00
N VAL A 100 -3.69 -8.25 0.62
CA VAL A 100 -3.80 -7.01 -0.16
C VAL A 100 -3.30 -5.81 0.65
N VAL A 101 -3.68 -5.65 1.93
CA VAL A 101 -3.11 -4.58 2.77
C VAL A 101 -1.58 -4.72 2.87
N MET A 102 -1.08 -5.92 3.13
CA MET A 102 0.35 -6.17 3.30
C MET A 102 1.16 -5.90 2.02
N SER A 103 0.56 -6.12 0.84
CA SER A 103 1.20 -5.83 -0.44
C SER A 103 1.57 -4.35 -0.62
N HIS A 104 0.91 -3.45 0.12
CA HIS A 104 1.17 -2.02 0.08
C HIS A 104 2.65 -1.71 0.37
N TRP A 105 3.18 -2.20 1.49
CA TRP A 105 4.57 -1.98 1.88
C TRP A 105 5.57 -2.53 0.85
N LEU A 106 5.27 -3.69 0.25
CA LEU A 106 6.12 -4.30 -0.76
C LEU A 106 6.18 -3.49 -2.06
N LEU A 107 5.05 -2.92 -2.47
CA LEU A 107 4.98 -2.02 -3.62
C LEU A 107 5.67 -0.68 -3.31
N ASP A 108 5.54 -0.18 -2.08
CA ASP A 108 6.24 1.02 -1.65
C ASP A 108 7.75 0.85 -1.62
N LEU A 109 8.23 -0.31 -1.20
CA LEU A 109 9.66 -0.62 -1.20
C LEU A 109 10.31 -0.36 -2.57
N LEU A 110 9.59 -0.57 -3.66
CA LEU A 110 10.09 -0.31 -5.01
C LEU A 110 10.25 1.19 -5.28
N VAL A 111 9.30 2.01 -4.85
CA VAL A 111 9.18 3.39 -5.36
C VAL A 111 9.72 4.43 -4.42
N HIS A 112 9.60 4.18 -3.12
CA HIS A 112 10.06 5.08 -2.09
C HIS A 112 11.57 5.27 -2.17
N ARG A 113 12.02 6.49 -1.90
CA ARG A 113 13.40 6.74 -1.48
C ARG A 113 13.65 6.02 -0.14
N PRO A 114 14.89 5.96 0.38
CA PRO A 114 15.15 5.36 1.69
C PRO A 114 14.46 6.10 2.86
N ASP A 115 13.17 5.82 3.07
CA ASP A 115 12.29 6.41 4.09
C ASP A 115 11.38 5.37 4.79
N LEU A 116 11.17 4.20 4.18
CA LEU A 116 10.47 3.07 4.81
C LEU A 116 11.32 2.40 5.89
N THR A 117 10.70 1.81 6.90
CA THR A 117 11.41 1.11 7.98
C THR A 117 10.85 -0.29 8.19
N LEU A 118 11.59 -1.15 8.91
CA LEU A 118 11.05 -2.45 9.31
C LEU A 118 10.09 -2.31 10.49
N ALA A 119 10.43 -1.48 11.48
CA ALA A 119 9.68 -1.39 12.74
C ALA A 119 9.59 0.05 13.29
N GLY A 120 9.57 1.05 12.41
CA GLY A 120 9.49 2.46 12.78
C GLY A 120 10.82 3.12 13.11
N THR A 121 11.91 2.35 13.12
CA THR A 121 13.27 2.83 13.34
C THR A 121 14.19 2.46 12.18
N PRO A 122 15.33 3.16 11.99
CA PRO A 122 16.35 2.76 11.03
C PRO A 122 16.77 1.28 11.20
N PRO A 123 17.24 0.61 10.13
CA PRO A 123 17.61 1.16 8.82
C PRO A 123 16.40 1.57 7.96
N ARG A 124 16.60 2.62 7.15
CA ARG A 124 15.63 3.05 6.15
C ARG A 124 15.82 2.30 4.83
N MET A 125 14.74 1.99 4.14
CA MET A 125 14.70 1.18 2.92
C MET A 125 13.87 1.87 1.85
N GLY A 126 14.11 1.48 0.60
CA GLY A 126 13.45 2.01 -0.59
C GLY A 126 14.39 1.95 -1.79
N LEU A 127 13.91 1.46 -2.93
CA LEU A 127 14.69 1.36 -4.17
C LEU A 127 14.68 2.66 -4.98
N GLY A 128 13.78 3.59 -4.67
CA GLY A 128 13.80 4.96 -5.17
C GLY A 128 13.34 5.11 -6.62
N LEU A 129 12.44 4.24 -7.13
CA LEU A 129 11.95 4.34 -8.51
C LEU A 129 11.25 5.68 -8.83
N TRP A 130 10.75 6.43 -7.83
CA TRP A 130 10.28 7.80 -8.06
C TRP A 130 11.36 8.78 -8.58
N ASN A 131 12.64 8.40 -8.58
CA ASN A 131 13.72 9.15 -9.26
C ASN A 131 13.90 8.77 -10.74
N HIS A 132 13.18 7.75 -11.22
CA HIS A 132 13.28 7.20 -12.56
C HIS A 132 11.88 7.11 -13.22
N PRO A 133 11.29 8.25 -13.63
CA PRO A 133 9.93 8.27 -14.17
C PRO A 133 9.70 7.36 -15.38
N TRP A 134 10.74 7.19 -16.21
CA TRP A 134 10.72 6.34 -17.39
C TRP A 134 10.68 4.83 -17.07
N ILE A 135 10.93 4.44 -15.82
CA ILE A 135 10.77 3.07 -15.32
C ILE A 135 9.48 2.98 -14.49
N GLU A 136 9.29 3.92 -13.56
CA GLU A 136 8.19 3.89 -12.62
C GLU A 136 6.83 4.04 -13.29
N ILE A 137 6.67 4.99 -14.22
CA ILE A 137 5.38 5.21 -14.91
C ILE A 137 4.96 3.96 -15.70
N PRO A 138 5.81 3.34 -16.55
CA PRO A 138 5.44 2.10 -17.22
C PRO A 138 5.16 0.94 -16.27
N LEU A 139 5.93 0.80 -15.18
CA LEU A 139 5.71 -0.24 -14.17
C LEU A 139 4.34 -0.08 -13.52
N GLU A 140 4.02 1.11 -13.07
CA GLU A 140 2.77 1.43 -12.39
C GLU A 140 1.54 1.26 -13.30
N LEU A 141 1.62 1.75 -14.54
CA LEU A 141 0.56 1.54 -15.54
C LEU A 141 0.43 0.06 -15.89
N GLY A 142 1.55 -0.64 -16.07
CA GLY A 142 1.59 -2.08 -16.41
C GLY A 142 0.95 -2.95 -15.32
N LEU A 143 1.29 -2.71 -14.05
CA LEU A 143 0.69 -3.40 -12.91
C LEU A 143 -0.81 -3.12 -12.83
N THR A 144 -1.21 -1.85 -12.91
CA THR A 144 -2.61 -1.43 -12.75
C THR A 144 -3.49 -1.95 -13.89
N PHE A 145 -3.11 -1.68 -15.13
CA PHE A 145 -3.91 -2.10 -16.30
C PHE A 145 -3.80 -3.60 -16.59
N GLY A 146 -2.65 -4.21 -16.29
CA GLY A 146 -2.50 -5.66 -16.37
C GLY A 146 -3.43 -6.38 -15.38
N ALA A 147 -3.48 -5.92 -14.13
CA ALA A 147 -4.40 -6.47 -13.14
C ALA A 147 -5.87 -6.19 -13.48
N LEU A 148 -6.18 -5.01 -14.00
CA LEU A 148 -7.53 -4.70 -14.49
C LEU A 148 -7.92 -5.63 -15.64
N ARG A 149 -7.03 -5.86 -16.60
CA ARG A 149 -7.28 -6.80 -17.71
C ARG A 149 -7.49 -8.22 -17.21
N PHE A 150 -6.76 -8.65 -16.17
CA PHE A 150 -6.94 -9.95 -15.56
C PHE A 150 -8.27 -10.09 -14.80
N TYR A 151 -8.76 -8.99 -14.24
CA TYR A 151 -10.05 -8.92 -13.54
C TYR A 151 -11.27 -8.98 -14.47
N LEU A 152 -11.17 -8.41 -15.68
CA LEU A 152 -12.22 -8.38 -16.70
C LEU A 152 -12.30 -9.69 -17.53
#